data_AF-A0A534W1S6-F1
#
_entry.id   AF-A0A534W1S6-F1
#
_cell.length_a   1.000
_cell.length_b   1.000
_cell.length_c   1.000
_cell.angle_alpha   90.00
_cell.angle_beta   90.00
_cell.angle_gamma   90.00
#
_symmetry.space_group_name_H-M   'P 1'
#
loop_
_entity.id
_entity.type
_entity.pdbx_description
1 polymer ?
#
loop_
_entity_poly.entity_id
_entity_poly.type
_entity_poly.pdbx_seq_one_letter_code
_entity_poly.pdbx_strand_id
1 'polypeptide(L)' 'DLPGVRYHIIRGTLDSVGVAGRKQGRSKYGAKRPS' A
#
# COMPACT_ATOMS: atom_id res chain seq x y z
N ASP A 1 3.70 -1.43 17.19
CA ASP A 1 4.88 -1.45 16.30
C ASP A 1 5.87 -2.48 16.79
N LEU A 2 6.33 -3.35 15.90
CA LEU A 2 7.23 -4.43 16.28
C LEU A 2 8.64 -3.87 16.53
N PRO A 3 9.26 -4.13 17.69
CA PRO A 3 10.63 -3.72 17.94
C PRO A 3 11.56 -4.45 16.96
N GLY A 4 12.26 -3.68 16.12
CA GLY A 4 13.20 -4.19 15.11
C GLY A 4 12.77 -3.96 13.66
N VAL A 5 11.50 -3.66 13.38
CA VAL A 5 11.04 -3.34 12.02
C VAL A 5 11.22 -1.86 11.75
N ARG A 6 12.23 -1.50 10.96
CA ARG A 6 12.58 -0.10 10.64
C ARG A 6 12.04 0.39 9.30
N TYR A 7 11.50 -0.51 8.49
CA TYR A 7 11.13 -0.22 7.10
C TYR A 7 9.70 -0.67 6.79
N HIS A 8 9.10 0.02 5.85
CA HIS A 8 7.80 -0.32 5.30
C HIS A 8 7.93 -0.56 3.80
N ILE A 9 7.28 -1.62 3.33
CA ILE A 9 7.20 -1.93 1.91
C ILE A 9 6.15 -0.99 1.28
N ILE A 10 6.53 -0.32 0.19
CA ILE A 10 5.59 0.45 -0.62
C ILE A 10 4.69 -0.54 -1.36
N ARG A 11 3.37 -0.37 -1.24
CA ARG A 11 2.38 -1.24 -1.89
C ARG A 11 2.02 -0.69 -3.26
N GLY A 12 1.81 -1.58 -4.23
CA GLY A 12 1.48 -1.21 -5.62
C GLY A 12 2.71 -0.95 -6.49
N THR A 13 3.90 -1.33 -6.01
CA THR A 13 5.18 -1.26 -6.73
C THR A 13 5.83 -2.64 -6.83
N LEU A 14 6.51 -2.94 -7.93
CA LEU A 14 7.07 -4.27 -8.24
C LEU A 14 6.00 -5.37 -8.10
N ASP A 15 6.31 -6.48 -7.45
CA ASP A 15 5.42 -7.62 -7.26
C ASP A 15 4.37 -7.40 -6.15
N SER A 16 4.43 -6.27 -5.44
CA SER A 16 3.52 -6.00 -4.31
C SER A 16 2.19 -5.43 -4.80
N VAL A 17 1.12 -6.21 -4.67
CA VAL A 17 -0.23 -5.80 -5.11
C VAL A 17 -0.81 -4.72 -4.18
N GLY A 18 -1.48 -3.74 -4.78
CA GLY A 18 -2.22 -2.70 -4.06
C GLY A 18 -3.44 -3.24 -3.32
N VAL A 19 -3.92 -2.50 -2.32
CA VAL A 19 -5.10 -2.91 -1.53
C VAL A 19 -6.39 -2.67 -2.33
N ALA A 20 -7.15 -3.74 -2.59
CA ALA A 20 -8.43 -3.65 -3.30
C ALA A 20 -9.49 -2.88 -2.48
N GLY A 21 -10.35 -2.13 -3.16
CA GLY A 21 -11.48 -1.43 -2.54
C GLY A 21 -11.14 -0.25 -1.62
N ARG A 22 -9.87 0.15 -1.52
CA ARG A 22 -9.44 1.26 -0.65
C ARG A 22 -9.83 2.62 -1.26
N LYS A 23 -10.83 3.27 -0.69
CA LYS A 23 -11.34 4.57 -1.16
C LYS A 23 -10.55 5.79 -0.64
N GLN A 24 -9.92 5.67 0.53
CA GLN A 24 -9.14 6.75 1.18
C GLN A 24 -7.68 6.32 1.40
N GLY A 25 -6.74 7.28 1.33
CA GLY A 25 -5.30 6.99 1.49
C GLY A 25 -4.72 6.08 0.39
N ARG A 26 -5.34 6.09 -0.79
CA ARG A 26 -5.07 5.17 -1.90
C ARG A 26 -3.62 5.16 -2.37
N SER A 27 -2.93 6.30 -2.32
CA SER A 27 -1.53 6.46 -2.72
C SER A 27 -0.56 5.68 -1.83
N LYS A 28 -0.84 5.56 -0.53
CA LYS A 28 0.01 4.81 0.41
C LYS A 28 -0.11 3.30 0.21
N TYR A 29 -1.25 2.83 -0.30
CA TYR A 29 -1.60 1.42 -0.38
C TYR A 29 -1.66 0.88 -1.81
N GLY A 30 -1.18 1.64 -2.81
CA GLY A 30 -1.17 1.21 -4.21
C GLY A 30 -2.55 1.01 -4.81
N ALA A 31 -3.60 1.61 -4.23
CA ALA A 31 -4.95 1.47 -4.75
C ALA A 31 -5.17 2.50 -5.87
N LYS A 32 -5.53 2.02 -7.06
CA LYS A 32 -5.87 2.91 -8.18
C LYS A 32 -7.20 3.63 -7.90
N ARG A 33 -7.35 4.84 -8.43
CA ARG A 33 -8.63 5.54 -8.38
C ARG A 33 -9.63 4.71 -9.21
N PRO A 34 -10.74 4.25 -8.62
CA PRO A 34 -11.80 3.65 -9.43
C PRO A 34 -12.32 4.72 -10.39
N SER A 35 -12.38 4.37 -11.67
CA SER A 35 -13.05 5.14 -12.73
C SER A 35 -14.55 5.05 -12.57
#